data_AF-C4PRL6-F1
#
_entry.id   AF-C4PRL6-F1
#
_cell.length_a   1.000
_cell.length_b   1.000
_cell.length_c   1.000
_cell.angle_alpha   90.00
_cell.angle_beta   90.00
_cell.angle_gamma   90.00
#
_symmetry.space_group_name_H-M   'P 1'
#
loop_
_entity.id
_entity.type
_entity.pdbx_description
1 polymer ?
#
loop_
_entity_poly.entity_id
_entity_poly.type
_entity_poly.pdbx_seq_one_letter_code
_entity_poly.pdbx_strand_id
1 'polypeptide(L)'
;SHQYDRGGNLTVNGKPSFSVDQAATQLLRDGAHWNDLDHSGKIELTYTFLTAKTANFSGLGVTGFSQFSALQKAQAVLAMQSWADVANVTFTEAARGGDGHMTFGNYSGGQEGAAAFAFLPGTEPGYDGQSWYLTGSGYDVNKTPGLSNYGRQTLTHEIGHTLGLSHPGDYNAGEGNPTYKDASYGQDTRGYSLMSYWSESNTNQNFSKGGVEAYASGPLMDDIAAIQKLYGANTTTRTGDTTYGFNSNTGRDFLSASSSSDKVVFSVWDAGGKDTLDFSGFTQN
;
A
#
# COMPACT_ATOMS: atom_id res chain seq x y z
N SER A 1 17.31 1.48 -21.76
CA SER A 1 17.82 1.06 -20.43
C SER A 1 17.87 2.21 -19.44
N HIS A 2 18.32 3.42 -19.81
CA HIS A 2 18.59 4.53 -18.86
C HIS A 2 17.41 5.50 -18.60
N GLN A 3 16.19 5.14 -18.97
CA GLN A 3 15.05 6.08 -18.93
C GLN A 3 14.64 6.48 -17.51
N TYR A 4 14.76 5.57 -16.55
CA TYR A 4 14.35 5.75 -15.15
C TYR A 4 15.51 5.47 -14.18
N ASP A 5 16.74 5.76 -14.59
CA ASP A 5 17.90 5.66 -13.70
C ASP A 5 17.68 6.56 -12.46
N ARG A 6 18.02 6.03 -11.28
CA ARG A 6 17.84 6.71 -9.99
C ARG A 6 19.04 6.49 -9.07
N GLY A 7 19.28 7.44 -8.17
CA GLY A 7 20.39 7.41 -7.20
C GLY A 7 21.64 8.17 -7.65
N GLY A 8 22.71 8.04 -6.87
CA GLY A 8 23.98 8.73 -7.12
C GLY A 8 23.85 10.26 -7.00
N ASN A 9 24.50 10.99 -7.92
CA ASN A 9 24.47 12.46 -7.97
C ASN A 9 23.34 13.00 -8.85
N LEU A 10 22.37 12.17 -9.23
CA LEU A 10 21.25 12.58 -10.07
C LEU A 10 20.27 13.45 -9.28
N THR A 11 19.57 14.32 -10.00
CA THR A 11 18.45 15.10 -9.48
C THR A 11 17.21 14.88 -10.33
N VAL A 12 16.05 14.81 -9.71
CA VAL A 12 14.76 14.72 -10.39
C VAL A 12 13.86 15.84 -9.87
N ASN A 13 13.42 16.72 -10.77
CA ASN A 13 12.62 17.92 -10.43
C ASN A 13 13.21 18.78 -9.31
N GLY A 14 14.53 19.01 -9.36
CA GLY A 14 15.26 19.83 -8.38
C GLY A 14 15.48 19.18 -7.02
N LYS A 15 15.18 17.89 -6.87
CA LYS A 15 15.38 17.11 -5.64
C LYS A 15 16.48 16.07 -5.82
N PRO A 16 17.14 15.63 -4.74
CA PRO A 16 18.01 14.46 -4.78
C PRO A 16 17.27 13.25 -5.36
N SER A 17 17.93 12.51 -6.25
CA SER A 17 17.43 11.21 -6.66
C SER A 17 17.88 10.15 -5.67
N PHE A 18 16.94 9.41 -5.09
CA PHE A 18 17.25 8.30 -4.21
C PHE A 18 17.35 7.01 -5.01
N SER A 19 18.28 6.13 -4.63
CA SER A 19 18.21 4.69 -4.97
C SER A 19 16.98 4.04 -4.30
N VAL A 20 16.68 2.80 -4.67
CA VAL A 20 15.62 2.02 -4.02
C VAL A 20 15.92 1.84 -2.52
N ASP A 21 17.15 1.51 -2.15
CA ASP A 21 17.56 1.33 -0.75
C ASP A 21 17.45 2.61 0.09
N GLN A 22 17.77 3.77 -0.50
CA GLN A 22 17.61 5.06 0.16
C GLN A 22 16.13 5.40 0.38
N ALA A 23 15.27 5.15 -0.61
CA ALA A 23 13.83 5.34 -0.47
C ALA A 23 13.23 4.38 0.56
N ALA A 24 13.62 3.11 0.55
CA ALA A 24 13.23 2.12 1.56
C ALA A 24 13.64 2.56 2.97
N THR A 25 14.83 3.12 3.13
CA THR A 25 15.29 3.67 4.42
C THR A 25 14.45 4.88 4.86
N GLN A 26 14.08 5.74 3.92
CA GLN A 26 13.27 6.93 4.19
C GLN A 26 11.82 6.56 4.61
N LEU A 27 11.24 5.53 3.97
CA LEU A 27 9.93 4.97 4.33
C LEU A 27 9.91 4.38 5.75
N LEU A 28 11.06 3.97 6.29
CA LEU A 28 11.19 3.35 7.61
C LEU A 28 11.78 4.30 8.67
N ARG A 29 11.83 5.61 8.41
CA ARG A 29 12.55 6.57 9.26
C ARG A 29 12.02 6.66 10.69
N ASP A 30 10.76 6.30 10.91
CA ASP A 30 10.12 6.34 12.24
C ASP A 30 10.49 5.12 13.10
N GLY A 31 11.12 4.08 12.53
CA GLY A 31 11.56 2.89 13.25
C GLY A 31 10.42 2.01 13.80
N ALA A 32 9.18 2.28 13.43
CA ALA A 32 8.00 1.52 13.83
C ALA A 32 7.99 0.13 13.20
N HIS A 33 7.76 -0.90 14.01
CA HIS A 33 7.65 -2.29 13.55
C HIS A 33 6.92 -3.18 14.55
N TRP A 34 6.37 -4.28 14.06
CA TRP A 34 5.97 -5.41 14.89
C TRP A 34 7.18 -6.26 15.26
N ASN A 35 7.13 -6.90 16.42
CA ASN A 35 8.18 -7.80 16.88
C ASN A 35 7.74 -9.24 16.67
N ASP A 36 8.63 -10.09 16.18
CA ASP A 36 8.46 -11.55 16.15
C ASP A 36 8.54 -12.09 17.60
N LEU A 37 7.38 -12.24 18.24
CA LEU A 37 7.25 -12.60 19.65
C LEU A 37 7.50 -14.08 19.90
N ASP A 38 7.23 -14.92 18.90
CA ASP A 38 7.36 -16.38 19.00
C ASP A 38 8.66 -16.91 18.37
N HIS A 39 9.45 -16.03 17.76
CA HIS A 39 10.72 -16.32 17.08
C HIS A 39 10.57 -17.31 15.92
N SER A 40 9.42 -17.28 15.23
CA SER A 40 9.14 -18.11 14.06
C SER A 40 9.88 -17.68 12.79
N GLY A 41 10.47 -16.47 12.80
CA GLY A 41 11.06 -15.84 11.61
C GLY A 41 10.01 -15.20 10.70
N LYS A 42 8.79 -14.99 11.20
CA LYS A 42 7.67 -14.32 10.52
C LYS A 42 6.99 -13.37 11.49
N ILE A 43 6.32 -12.37 10.96
CA ILE A 43 5.36 -11.57 11.72
C ILE A 43 3.96 -12.14 11.51
N GLU A 44 3.36 -12.71 12.55
CA GLU A 44 2.01 -13.28 12.51
C GLU A 44 0.99 -12.28 13.03
N LEU A 45 0.32 -11.56 12.12
CA LEU A 45 -0.70 -10.58 12.48
C LEU A 45 -2.09 -11.20 12.45
N THR A 46 -2.89 -10.90 13.46
CA THR A 46 -4.32 -11.18 13.43
C THR A 46 -5.10 -9.93 13.03
N TYR A 47 -6.29 -10.09 12.45
CA TYR A 47 -7.15 -8.95 12.13
C TYR A 47 -8.63 -9.18 12.45
N THR A 48 -9.35 -8.09 12.71
CA THR A 48 -10.82 -8.07 12.74
C THR A 48 -11.40 -6.90 11.94
N PHE A 49 -12.56 -7.15 11.32
CA PHE A 49 -13.42 -6.08 10.83
C PHE A 49 -14.38 -5.67 11.95
N LEU A 50 -14.27 -4.44 12.42
CA LEU A 50 -15.02 -3.96 13.58
C LEU A 50 -16.54 -4.03 13.33
N THR A 51 -17.27 -4.55 14.32
CA THR A 51 -18.74 -4.61 14.31
C THR A 51 -19.38 -3.53 15.20
N ALA A 52 -18.58 -2.91 16.06
CA ALA A 52 -18.95 -1.82 16.95
C ALA A 52 -17.75 -0.88 17.16
N LYS A 53 -18.02 0.32 17.71
CA LYS A 53 -16.97 1.27 18.11
C LYS A 53 -16.04 0.65 19.15
N THR A 54 -14.74 0.89 19.00
CA THR A 54 -13.76 0.63 20.07
C THR A 54 -13.94 1.64 21.21
N ALA A 55 -13.47 1.29 22.41
CA ALA A 55 -13.58 2.17 23.58
C ALA A 55 -12.87 3.51 23.39
N ASN A 56 -11.80 3.54 22.59
CA ASN A 56 -11.00 4.71 22.27
C ASN A 56 -11.45 5.47 21.01
N PHE A 57 -12.56 5.08 20.38
CA PHE A 57 -13.07 5.71 19.15
C PHE A 57 -13.33 7.22 19.32
N SER A 58 -13.80 7.67 20.48
CA SER A 58 -14.00 9.11 20.74
C SER A 58 -12.70 9.91 20.81
N GLY A 59 -11.58 9.27 21.16
CA GLY A 59 -10.26 9.90 21.21
C GLY A 59 -9.67 10.19 19.82
N LEU A 60 -10.18 9.55 18.78
CA LEU A 60 -9.73 9.73 17.38
C LEU A 60 -10.17 11.06 16.75
N GLY A 61 -11.06 11.82 17.40
CA GLY A 61 -11.64 13.02 16.81
C GLY A 61 -12.56 12.76 15.60
N VAL A 62 -13.07 11.53 15.46
CA VAL A 62 -14.00 11.14 14.38
C VAL A 62 -15.40 10.78 14.90
N THR A 63 -16.36 10.76 13.99
CA THR A 63 -17.77 10.44 14.26
C THR A 63 -18.32 9.44 13.24
N GLY A 64 -19.52 8.91 13.52
CA GLY A 64 -20.27 8.08 12.57
C GLY A 64 -19.59 6.77 12.18
N PHE A 65 -19.22 5.96 13.18
CA PHE A 65 -18.76 4.59 12.96
C PHE A 65 -19.72 3.83 12.05
N SER A 66 -19.16 3.13 11.07
CA SER A 66 -19.86 2.04 10.38
C SER A 66 -18.92 0.87 10.11
N GLN A 67 -19.52 -0.32 9.98
CA GLN A 67 -18.78 -1.54 9.69
C GLN A 67 -18.31 -1.53 8.24
N PHE A 68 -17.23 -2.26 7.96
CA PHE A 68 -16.85 -2.56 6.59
C PHE A 68 -17.96 -3.35 5.87
N SER A 69 -18.30 -2.93 4.66
CA SER A 69 -19.17 -3.67 3.76
C SER A 69 -18.50 -4.98 3.29
N ALA A 70 -19.27 -5.92 2.74
CA ALA A 70 -18.71 -7.16 2.20
C ALA A 70 -17.63 -6.89 1.12
N LEU A 71 -17.83 -5.86 0.29
CA LEU A 71 -16.85 -5.44 -0.71
C LEU A 71 -15.56 -4.92 -0.07
N GLN A 72 -15.67 -4.03 0.94
CA GLN A 72 -14.50 -3.51 1.64
C GLN A 72 -13.70 -4.63 2.32
N LYS A 73 -14.38 -5.59 2.97
CA LYS A 73 -13.72 -6.76 3.58
C LYS A 73 -12.95 -7.58 2.55
N ALA A 74 -13.59 -7.91 1.42
CA ALA A 74 -12.95 -8.68 0.35
C ALA A 74 -11.72 -7.97 -0.22
N GLN A 75 -11.79 -6.65 -0.44
CA GLN A 75 -10.67 -5.87 -0.97
C GLN A 75 -9.54 -5.68 0.05
N ALA A 76 -9.86 -5.55 1.35
CA ALA A 76 -8.87 -5.50 2.42
C ALA A 76 -8.07 -6.80 2.51
N VAL A 77 -8.74 -7.95 2.35
CA VAL A 77 -8.06 -9.27 2.29
C VAL A 77 -7.09 -9.34 1.11
N LEU A 78 -7.49 -8.87 -0.07
CA LEU A 78 -6.57 -8.83 -1.22
C LEU A 78 -5.39 -7.88 -1.02
N ALA A 79 -5.61 -6.74 -0.34
CA ALA A 79 -4.54 -5.81 0.01
C ALA A 79 -3.55 -6.43 1.01
N MET A 80 -4.03 -7.08 2.08
CA MET A 80 -3.20 -7.84 3.01
C MET A 80 -2.42 -8.96 2.32
N GLN A 81 -3.08 -9.72 1.42
CA GLN A 81 -2.40 -10.75 0.61
C GLN A 81 -1.26 -10.18 -0.23
N SER A 82 -1.42 -8.98 -0.81
CA SER A 82 -0.36 -8.35 -1.60
C SER A 82 0.88 -7.96 -0.78
N TRP A 83 0.72 -7.64 0.51
CA TRP A 83 1.83 -7.41 1.44
C TRP A 83 2.48 -8.73 1.89
N ALA A 84 1.68 -9.73 2.24
CA ALA A 84 2.17 -11.07 2.63
C ALA A 84 2.90 -11.79 1.49
N ASP A 85 2.58 -11.47 0.24
CA ASP A 85 3.30 -12.01 -0.92
C ASP A 85 4.77 -11.59 -0.94
N VAL A 86 5.10 -10.39 -0.46
CA VAL A 86 6.42 -9.79 -0.69
C VAL A 86 7.33 -9.84 0.54
N ALA A 87 6.78 -9.99 1.75
CA ALA A 87 7.53 -10.06 3.00
C ALA A 87 7.04 -11.19 3.91
N ASN A 88 7.85 -11.58 4.92
CA ASN A 88 7.49 -12.64 5.87
C ASN A 88 6.48 -12.16 6.92
N VAL A 89 5.32 -11.70 6.47
CA VAL A 89 4.17 -11.32 7.28
C VAL A 89 2.98 -12.18 6.91
N THR A 90 2.20 -12.61 7.89
CA THR A 90 0.96 -13.36 7.68
C THR A 90 -0.23 -12.64 8.33
N PHE A 91 -1.41 -12.83 7.74
CA PHE A 91 -2.65 -12.20 8.20
C PHE A 91 -3.71 -13.26 8.42
N THR A 92 -4.22 -13.37 9.64
CA THR A 92 -5.27 -14.33 10.01
C THR A 92 -6.46 -13.63 10.66
N GLU A 93 -7.67 -13.86 10.18
CA GLU A 93 -8.86 -13.32 10.84
C GLU A 93 -9.07 -14.03 12.19
N ALA A 94 -8.92 -13.29 13.29
CA ALA A 94 -9.08 -13.80 14.65
C ALA A 94 -9.40 -12.65 15.60
N ALA A 95 -10.05 -12.94 16.73
CA ALA A 95 -10.48 -11.90 17.67
C ALA A 95 -9.32 -11.12 18.33
N ARG A 96 -8.13 -11.72 18.43
CA ARG A 96 -6.87 -11.17 18.97
C ARG A 96 -5.76 -12.22 18.85
N GLY A 97 -4.52 -11.82 19.10
CA GLY A 97 -3.35 -12.71 19.20
C GLY A 97 -2.32 -12.43 18.11
N GLY A 98 -1.38 -13.36 17.95
CA GLY A 98 -0.20 -13.15 17.09
C GLY A 98 0.77 -12.13 17.67
N ASP A 99 1.68 -11.66 16.83
CA ASP A 99 2.64 -10.59 17.11
C ASP A 99 1.98 -9.21 17.21
N GLY A 100 0.78 -9.09 16.65
CA GLY A 100 0.00 -7.87 16.60
C GLY A 100 -1.44 -8.13 16.17
N HIS A 101 -2.32 -7.18 16.50
CA HIS A 101 -3.72 -7.23 16.11
C HIS A 101 -4.12 -5.98 15.33
N MET A 102 -4.73 -6.18 14.17
CA MET A 102 -5.18 -5.11 13.29
C MET A 102 -6.69 -4.99 13.29
N THR A 103 -7.20 -3.76 13.18
CA THR A 103 -8.64 -3.52 13.08
C THR A 103 -8.98 -2.57 11.96
N PHE A 104 -10.08 -2.86 11.29
CA PHE A 104 -10.59 -2.08 10.17
C PHE A 104 -12.00 -1.56 10.47
N GLY A 105 -12.23 -0.26 10.27
CA GLY A 105 -13.54 0.36 10.46
C GLY A 105 -13.73 1.62 9.63
N ASN A 106 -14.97 2.03 9.43
CA ASN A 106 -15.29 3.28 8.74
C ASN A 106 -15.66 4.39 9.75
N TYR A 107 -15.45 5.63 9.34
CA TYR A 107 -16.00 6.83 9.98
C TYR A 107 -16.72 7.71 8.94
N SER A 108 -17.51 8.69 9.39
CA SER A 108 -18.32 9.53 8.49
C SER A 108 -18.10 11.04 8.65
N GLY A 109 -17.24 11.49 9.56
CA GLY A 109 -16.91 12.90 9.76
C GLY A 109 -15.86 13.11 10.85
N GLY A 110 -15.26 14.31 10.88
CA GLY A 110 -14.00 14.59 11.60
C GLY A 110 -12.78 14.35 10.71
N GLN A 111 -11.58 14.63 11.22
CA GLN A 111 -10.31 14.49 10.47
C GLN A 111 -10.37 15.15 9.08
N GLU A 112 -10.72 16.44 9.04
CA GLU A 112 -10.95 17.18 7.80
C GLU A 112 -9.76 17.08 6.84
N GLY A 113 -10.05 16.70 5.59
CA GLY A 113 -9.03 16.51 4.54
C GLY A 113 -8.47 15.09 4.44
N ALA A 114 -8.66 14.22 5.43
CA ALA A 114 -8.21 12.83 5.38
C ALA A 114 -9.24 11.91 4.71
N ALA A 115 -8.79 11.12 3.73
CA ALA A 115 -9.60 10.05 3.13
C ALA A 115 -9.62 8.78 4.01
N ALA A 116 -8.53 8.55 4.73
CA ALA A 116 -8.35 7.49 5.70
C ALA A 116 -7.14 7.86 6.59
N PHE A 117 -6.93 7.10 7.65
CA PHE A 117 -5.72 7.17 8.47
C PHE A 117 -5.48 5.83 9.19
N ALA A 118 -4.25 5.61 9.61
CA ALA A 118 -3.83 4.44 10.36
C ALA A 118 -2.71 4.80 11.34
N PHE A 119 -2.44 3.88 12.26
CA PHE A 119 -1.41 4.05 13.27
C PHE A 119 -0.26 3.09 13.03
N LEU A 120 0.95 3.65 13.03
CA LEU A 120 2.18 2.87 12.99
C LEU A 120 2.26 1.97 14.25
N PRO A 121 2.87 0.78 14.15
CA PRO A 121 3.03 -0.10 15.29
C PRO A 121 4.00 0.48 16.34
N GLY A 122 3.55 0.53 17.59
CA GLY A 122 4.36 0.91 18.75
C GLY A 122 4.54 2.42 18.93
N THR A 123 3.85 3.25 18.14
CA THR A 123 3.93 4.71 18.25
C THR A 123 2.83 5.30 19.12
N GLU A 124 1.66 4.66 19.18
CA GLU A 124 0.51 5.17 19.92
C GLU A 124 -0.19 4.05 20.70
N PRO A 125 0.16 3.85 21.99
CA PRO A 125 -0.42 2.81 22.82
C PRO A 125 -1.95 2.83 22.81
N GLY A 126 -2.55 1.71 22.42
CA GLY A 126 -4.01 1.54 22.31
C GLY A 126 -4.58 1.78 20.92
N TYR A 127 -3.80 2.34 19.99
CA TYR A 127 -4.19 2.57 18.60
C TYR A 127 -3.40 1.74 17.58
N ASP A 128 -2.32 1.07 18.00
CA ASP A 128 -1.52 0.18 17.17
C ASP A 128 -2.39 -0.77 16.31
N GLY A 129 -2.09 -0.84 15.01
CA GLY A 129 -2.78 -1.72 14.06
C GLY A 129 -4.20 -1.27 13.67
N GLN A 130 -4.70 -0.13 14.16
CA GLN A 130 -5.99 0.40 13.72
C GLN A 130 -5.85 1.17 12.40
N SER A 131 -6.80 0.96 11.50
CA SER A 131 -6.98 1.75 10.27
C SER A 131 -8.45 2.13 10.07
N TRP A 132 -8.67 3.37 9.65
CA TRP A 132 -9.98 4.03 9.62
C TRP A 132 -10.24 4.72 8.29
N TYR A 133 -11.42 4.49 7.70
CA TYR A 133 -11.71 4.90 6.32
C TYR A 133 -12.96 5.78 6.24
N LEU A 134 -12.84 6.95 5.59
CA LEU A 134 -13.96 7.89 5.45
C LEU A 134 -14.98 7.35 4.45
N THR A 135 -16.25 7.33 4.84
CA THR A 135 -17.40 6.97 3.98
C THR A 135 -18.57 7.95 4.11
N GLY A 136 -18.30 9.14 4.65
CA GLY A 136 -19.26 10.23 4.85
C GLY A 136 -18.79 11.53 4.21
N SER A 137 -19.43 12.64 4.58
CA SER A 137 -19.05 14.00 4.13
C SER A 137 -18.96 14.17 2.61
N GLY A 138 -19.78 13.46 1.84
CA GLY A 138 -19.76 13.49 0.37
C GLY A 138 -18.59 12.72 -0.26
N TYR A 139 -17.81 11.97 0.52
CA TYR A 139 -16.72 11.14 0.06
C TYR A 139 -17.12 9.66 -0.01
N ASP A 140 -17.31 9.16 -1.24
CA ASP A 140 -17.80 7.80 -1.49
C ASP A 140 -16.72 6.82 -2.00
N VAL A 141 -15.49 7.29 -2.23
CA VAL A 141 -14.42 6.49 -2.88
C VAL A 141 -14.10 5.21 -2.10
N ASN A 142 -14.08 5.26 -0.76
CA ASN A 142 -13.81 4.09 0.08
C ASN A 142 -15.01 3.13 0.20
N LYS A 143 -16.21 3.48 -0.30
CA LYS A 143 -17.36 2.58 -0.31
C LYS A 143 -17.26 1.53 -1.41
N THR A 144 -16.52 1.83 -2.48
CA THR A 144 -16.40 1.00 -3.68
C THR A 144 -14.93 0.70 -4.04
N PRO A 145 -14.11 0.19 -3.11
CA PRO A 145 -12.74 -0.20 -3.44
C PRO A 145 -12.76 -1.31 -4.49
N GLY A 146 -11.82 -1.26 -5.42
CA GLY A 146 -11.73 -2.22 -6.52
C GLY A 146 -10.41 -2.10 -7.28
N LEU A 147 -10.09 -3.11 -8.07
CA LEU A 147 -8.85 -3.18 -8.84
C LEU A 147 -8.57 -1.86 -9.57
N SER A 148 -7.35 -1.36 -9.40
CA SER A 148 -6.80 -0.17 -10.03
C SER A 148 -7.49 1.16 -9.68
N ASN A 149 -8.35 1.20 -8.66
CA ASN A 149 -8.99 2.44 -8.19
C ASN A 149 -8.39 2.97 -6.88
N TYR A 150 -8.68 4.23 -6.57
CA TYR A 150 -8.11 4.90 -5.40
C TYR A 150 -8.51 4.25 -4.08
N GLY A 151 -9.76 3.77 -3.94
CA GLY A 151 -10.21 3.09 -2.72
C GLY A 151 -9.43 1.80 -2.40
N ARG A 152 -9.03 1.03 -3.42
CA ARG A 152 -8.15 -0.14 -3.24
C ARG A 152 -6.72 0.29 -2.87
N GLN A 153 -6.19 1.34 -3.49
CA GLN A 153 -4.89 1.88 -3.09
C GLN A 153 -4.90 2.39 -1.65
N THR A 154 -5.96 3.08 -1.20
CA THR A 154 -6.12 3.54 0.18
C THR A 154 -6.08 2.37 1.16
N LEU A 155 -6.76 1.25 0.87
CA LEU A 155 -6.67 0.04 1.71
C LEU A 155 -5.21 -0.43 1.84
N THR A 156 -4.51 -0.60 0.72
CA THR A 156 -3.12 -1.07 0.70
C THR A 156 -2.17 -0.08 1.39
N HIS A 157 -2.44 1.23 1.27
CA HIS A 157 -1.69 2.32 1.90
C HIS A 157 -1.82 2.31 3.43
N GLU A 158 -3.05 2.31 3.95
CA GLU A 158 -3.26 2.28 5.39
C GLU A 158 -2.72 0.98 6.02
N ILE A 159 -2.80 -0.15 5.31
CA ILE A 159 -2.15 -1.39 5.74
C ILE A 159 -0.62 -1.21 5.80
N GLY A 160 -0.01 -0.51 4.83
CA GLY A 160 1.41 -0.15 4.86
C GLY A 160 1.80 0.63 6.12
N HIS A 161 0.99 1.62 6.53
CA HIS A 161 1.17 2.32 7.82
C HIS A 161 1.09 1.36 9.00
N THR A 162 0.05 0.52 9.08
CA THR A 162 -0.06 -0.46 10.18
C THR A 162 1.08 -1.48 10.22
N LEU A 163 1.82 -1.63 9.13
CA LEU A 163 3.01 -2.47 9.03
C LEU A 163 4.31 -1.72 9.36
N GLY A 164 4.30 -0.39 9.50
CA GLY A 164 5.48 0.41 9.88
C GLY A 164 6.07 1.30 8.79
N LEU A 165 5.41 1.43 7.63
CA LEU A 165 5.87 2.33 6.57
C LEU A 165 5.25 3.71 6.73
N SER A 166 6.06 4.75 6.77
CA SER A 166 5.60 6.14 6.77
C SER A 166 5.40 6.65 5.34
N HIS A 167 4.79 7.83 5.16
CA HIS A 167 4.88 8.54 3.88
C HIS A 167 6.36 8.80 3.52
N PRO A 168 6.76 8.82 2.24
CA PRO A 168 8.16 9.05 1.88
C PRO A 168 8.74 10.43 2.26
N GLY A 169 7.89 11.40 2.61
CA GLY A 169 8.27 12.69 3.17
C GLY A 169 7.43 13.08 4.39
N ASP A 170 7.80 14.18 5.04
CA ASP A 170 7.12 14.70 6.24
C ASP A 170 5.93 15.58 5.82
N TYR A 171 4.86 14.91 5.39
CA TYR A 171 3.58 15.53 5.04
C TYR A 171 2.43 14.66 5.50
N ASN A 172 1.29 15.31 5.76
CA ASN A 172 0.07 14.62 6.18
C ASN A 172 -1.17 15.35 5.64
N ALA A 173 -2.25 14.60 5.39
CA ALA A 173 -3.53 15.21 5.03
C ALA A 173 -4.10 15.99 6.22
N GLY A 174 -4.68 17.16 5.95
CA GLY A 174 -5.20 18.05 7.00
C GLY A 174 -4.14 18.94 7.68
N GLU A 175 -2.84 18.71 7.43
CA GLU A 175 -1.74 19.52 7.94
C GLU A 175 -1.20 20.46 6.86
N GLY A 176 -1.78 21.67 6.78
CA GLY A 176 -1.41 22.65 5.77
C GLY A 176 -1.85 22.24 4.35
N ASN A 177 -1.07 22.63 3.34
CA ASN A 177 -1.35 22.33 1.93
C ASN A 177 -0.09 21.76 1.27
N PRO A 178 0.33 20.54 1.63
CA PRO A 178 1.57 19.96 1.10
C PRO A 178 1.46 19.75 -0.40
N THR A 179 2.58 19.90 -1.09
CA THR A 179 2.72 19.72 -2.53
C THR A 179 3.93 18.84 -2.84
N TYR A 180 4.06 18.38 -4.08
CA TYR A 180 5.28 17.66 -4.51
C TYR A 180 6.57 18.51 -4.37
N LYS A 181 6.49 19.83 -4.13
CA LYS A 181 7.69 20.62 -3.78
C LYS A 181 8.24 20.25 -2.42
N ASP A 182 7.39 19.76 -1.52
CA ASP A 182 7.70 19.40 -0.14
C ASP A 182 8.20 17.94 -0.01
N ALA A 183 8.17 17.16 -1.09
CA ALA A 183 8.76 15.83 -1.13
C ALA A 183 10.27 15.86 -0.88
N SER A 184 10.76 14.92 -0.06
CA SER A 184 12.17 14.85 0.36
C SER A 184 13.12 14.40 -0.76
N TYR A 185 12.63 13.60 -1.72
CA TYR A 185 13.41 13.09 -2.84
C TYR A 185 12.57 12.99 -4.11
N GLY A 186 13.23 12.92 -5.26
CA GLY A 186 12.57 13.04 -6.56
C GLY A 186 11.74 11.83 -6.99
N GLN A 187 11.86 10.68 -6.31
CA GLN A 187 11.07 9.47 -6.56
C GLN A 187 9.93 9.28 -5.54
N ASP A 188 9.64 10.28 -4.70
CA ASP A 188 8.44 10.32 -3.86
C ASP A 188 7.22 10.59 -4.77
N THR A 189 6.77 9.54 -5.46
CA THR A 189 5.56 9.55 -6.29
C THR A 189 4.88 8.19 -6.21
N ARG A 190 3.58 8.16 -6.53
CA ARG A 190 2.78 6.94 -6.71
C ARG A 190 3.27 6.06 -7.87
N GLY A 191 4.32 6.48 -8.59
CA GLY A 191 5.03 5.64 -9.55
C GLY A 191 6.02 4.67 -8.90
N TYR A 192 6.45 4.93 -7.66
CA TYR A 192 7.46 4.12 -6.95
C TYR A 192 7.00 3.58 -5.61
N SER A 193 6.12 4.32 -4.91
CA SER A 193 5.56 3.94 -3.61
C SER A 193 4.10 4.35 -3.52
N LEU A 194 3.23 3.42 -3.12
CA LEU A 194 1.83 3.74 -2.84
C LEU A 194 1.66 4.55 -1.54
N MET A 195 2.72 4.67 -0.74
CA MET A 195 2.77 5.55 0.44
C MET A 195 2.88 7.04 0.06
N SER A 196 3.13 7.37 -1.21
CA SER A 196 3.24 8.74 -1.69
C SER A 196 1.87 9.42 -1.92
N TYR A 197 1.80 10.72 -1.61
CA TYR A 197 0.65 11.57 -2.00
C TYR A 197 0.71 12.03 -3.47
N TRP A 198 1.90 12.04 -4.06
CA TRP A 198 2.15 12.72 -5.33
C TRP A 198 1.90 11.81 -6.53
N SER A 199 1.24 12.33 -7.56
CA SER A 199 1.02 11.60 -8.82
C SER A 199 2.34 11.15 -9.44
N GLU A 200 2.32 9.96 -10.04
CA GLU A 200 3.37 9.37 -10.85
C GLU A 200 3.81 10.26 -12.02
N SER A 201 2.92 11.14 -12.49
CA SER A 201 3.22 12.09 -13.57
C SER A 201 4.33 13.08 -13.22
N ASN A 202 4.57 13.35 -11.93
CA ASN A 202 5.72 14.16 -11.51
C ASN A 202 7.03 13.54 -11.98
N THR A 203 7.12 12.22 -12.13
CA THR A 203 8.33 11.49 -12.55
C THR A 203 8.27 10.94 -13.96
N ASN A 204 7.36 11.49 -14.79
CA ASN A 204 7.16 11.13 -16.20
C ASN A 204 6.63 9.70 -16.42
N GLN A 205 6.01 9.08 -15.41
CA GLN A 205 5.12 7.94 -15.61
C GLN A 205 3.71 8.44 -15.97
N ASN A 206 2.88 7.53 -16.50
CA ASN A 206 1.49 7.84 -16.79
C ASN A 206 0.65 6.56 -16.63
N PHE A 207 -0.20 6.53 -15.60
CA PHE A 207 -1.10 5.41 -15.32
C PHE A 207 -2.51 5.63 -15.86
N SER A 208 -2.71 6.65 -16.69
CA SER A 208 -4.00 6.95 -17.31
C SER A 208 -4.14 6.31 -18.69
N LYS A 209 -5.29 5.71 -18.95
CA LYS A 209 -5.68 5.18 -20.26
C LYS A 209 -7.13 5.53 -20.54
N GLY A 210 -7.41 6.03 -21.76
CA GLY A 210 -8.75 6.47 -22.13
C GLY A 210 -9.29 7.61 -21.24
N GLY A 211 -8.41 8.45 -20.69
CA GLY A 211 -8.79 9.54 -19.77
C GLY A 211 -9.13 9.09 -18.35
N VAL A 212 -8.91 7.82 -18.01
CA VAL A 212 -9.17 7.29 -16.66
C VAL A 212 -7.87 6.88 -15.99
N GLU A 213 -7.52 7.54 -14.90
CA GLU A 213 -6.37 7.23 -14.05
C GLU A 213 -6.49 5.83 -13.43
N ALA A 214 -5.35 5.17 -13.21
CA ALA A 214 -5.25 3.93 -12.45
C ALA A 214 -4.28 4.10 -11.29
N TYR A 215 -4.54 3.36 -10.22
CA TYR A 215 -3.76 3.37 -9.00
C TYR A 215 -3.23 1.97 -8.71
N ALA A 216 -1.98 1.85 -8.25
CA ALA A 216 -1.41 0.57 -7.85
C ALA A 216 -2.26 -0.08 -6.75
N SER A 217 -2.63 -1.35 -6.92
CA SER A 217 -3.45 -2.10 -5.96
C SER A 217 -2.64 -2.98 -5.00
N GLY A 218 -1.36 -3.20 -5.30
CA GLY A 218 -0.39 -3.87 -4.44
C GLY A 218 0.90 -3.04 -4.31
N PRO A 219 1.83 -3.44 -3.42
CA PRO A 219 3.09 -2.74 -3.18
C PRO A 219 3.90 -2.47 -4.46
N LEU A 220 4.45 -1.25 -4.56
CA LEU A 220 5.36 -0.86 -5.63
C LEU A 220 6.82 -1.08 -5.22
N MET A 221 7.76 -0.76 -6.11
CA MET A 221 9.17 -1.13 -5.96
C MET A 221 9.79 -0.64 -4.63
N ASP A 222 9.55 0.61 -4.23
CA ASP A 222 10.13 1.15 -3.00
C ASP A 222 9.39 0.62 -1.76
N ASP A 223 8.10 0.32 -1.88
CA ASP A 223 7.29 -0.33 -0.84
C ASP A 223 7.79 -1.75 -0.54
N ILE A 224 8.05 -2.53 -1.59
CA ILE A 224 8.58 -3.91 -1.51
C ILE A 224 9.95 -3.88 -0.82
N ALA A 225 10.85 -2.99 -1.25
CA ALA A 225 12.17 -2.88 -0.62
C ALA A 225 12.09 -2.47 0.86
N ALA A 226 11.19 -1.54 1.22
CA ALA A 226 10.97 -1.13 2.61
C ALA A 226 10.46 -2.29 3.47
N ILE A 227 9.37 -2.94 3.06
CA ILE A 227 8.77 -4.00 3.87
C ILE A 227 9.68 -5.23 4.00
N GLN A 228 10.47 -5.53 2.97
CA GLN A 228 11.48 -6.60 3.04
C GLN A 228 12.66 -6.24 3.94
N LYS A 229 13.04 -4.96 4.00
CA LYS A 229 14.05 -4.50 4.96
C LYS A 229 13.54 -4.61 6.40
N LEU A 230 12.23 -4.50 6.63
CA LEU A 230 11.62 -4.59 7.94
C LEU A 230 11.39 -6.05 8.39
N TYR A 231 10.80 -6.88 7.54
CA TYR A 231 10.33 -8.23 7.90
C TYR A 231 10.98 -9.37 7.09
N GLY A 232 11.94 -9.06 6.22
CA GLY A 232 12.58 -10.04 5.35
C GLY A 232 11.72 -10.40 4.14
N ALA A 233 12.40 -10.81 3.07
CA ALA A 233 11.78 -11.23 1.82
C ALA A 233 11.06 -12.58 1.95
N ASN A 234 9.85 -12.67 1.40
CA ASN A 234 9.12 -13.94 1.30
C ASN A 234 9.62 -14.75 0.10
N THR A 235 10.55 -15.67 0.38
CA THR A 235 11.17 -16.55 -0.61
C THR A 235 10.33 -17.78 -0.99
N THR A 236 9.08 -17.86 -0.51
CA THR A 236 8.14 -18.95 -0.85
C THR A 236 7.09 -18.53 -1.87
N THR A 237 7.02 -17.24 -2.20
CA THR A 237 6.03 -16.70 -3.14
C THR A 237 6.41 -17.01 -4.57
N ARG A 238 5.51 -17.69 -5.29
CA ARG A 238 5.58 -17.92 -6.74
C ARG A 238 6.86 -18.62 -7.23
N THR A 239 7.41 -19.57 -6.47
CA THR A 239 8.67 -20.28 -6.78
C THR A 239 8.66 -21.21 -8.02
N GLY A 240 7.62 -21.18 -8.84
CA GLY A 240 7.49 -21.97 -10.07
C GLY A 240 7.39 -21.05 -11.28
N ASP A 241 7.29 -21.61 -12.48
CA ASP A 241 7.18 -20.82 -13.72
C ASP A 241 5.93 -19.92 -13.70
N THR A 242 6.15 -18.62 -13.59
CA THR A 242 5.06 -17.65 -13.41
C THR A 242 4.88 -16.77 -14.64
N THR A 243 3.65 -16.65 -15.13
CA THR A 243 3.27 -15.69 -16.18
C THR A 243 2.51 -14.52 -15.54
N TYR A 244 2.96 -13.30 -15.84
CA TYR A 244 2.36 -12.04 -15.42
C TYR A 244 1.73 -11.32 -16.62
N GLY A 245 0.63 -10.58 -16.41
CA GLY A 245 -0.11 -9.92 -17.48
C GLY A 245 -1.19 -10.82 -18.08
N PHE A 246 -1.23 -10.94 -19.41
CA PHE A 246 -2.13 -11.87 -20.10
C PHE A 246 -1.77 -13.32 -19.76
N ASN A 247 -2.76 -14.21 -19.78
CA ASN A 247 -2.56 -15.64 -19.47
C ASN A 247 -1.92 -15.88 -18.08
N SER A 248 -2.14 -14.94 -17.16
CA SER A 248 -1.51 -14.94 -15.84
C SER A 248 -1.93 -16.15 -15.00
N ASN A 249 -0.96 -16.75 -14.31
CA ASN A 249 -1.16 -17.83 -13.34
C ASN A 249 -0.82 -17.38 -11.90
N THR A 250 -0.66 -16.08 -11.67
CA THR A 250 -0.26 -15.50 -10.38
C THR A 250 -1.29 -15.66 -9.26
N GLY A 251 -2.56 -15.88 -9.60
CA GLY A 251 -3.66 -15.84 -8.65
C GLY A 251 -3.85 -14.46 -8.00
N ARG A 252 -3.39 -13.38 -8.64
CA ARG A 252 -3.56 -11.99 -8.18
C ARG A 252 -4.22 -11.15 -9.26
N ASP A 253 -5.19 -10.34 -8.84
CA ASP A 253 -5.94 -9.45 -9.72
C ASP A 253 -5.02 -8.39 -10.35
N PHE A 254 -4.20 -7.73 -9.52
CA PHE A 254 -3.32 -6.64 -9.96
C PHE A 254 -2.13 -7.07 -10.82
N LEU A 255 -1.84 -8.37 -10.90
CA LEU A 255 -0.77 -8.94 -11.74
C LEU A 255 -1.30 -9.52 -13.05
N SER A 256 -2.61 -9.40 -13.30
CA SER A 256 -3.28 -10.03 -14.44
C SER A 256 -3.86 -8.99 -15.41
N ALA A 257 -3.86 -9.33 -16.69
CA ALA A 257 -4.55 -8.60 -17.75
C ALA A 257 -5.46 -9.58 -18.52
N SER A 258 -6.64 -9.10 -18.90
CA SER A 258 -7.70 -9.87 -19.54
C SER A 258 -8.23 -9.21 -20.81
N SER A 259 -7.99 -7.91 -20.98
CA SER A 259 -8.43 -7.12 -22.11
C SER A 259 -7.38 -6.12 -22.54
N SER A 260 -7.35 -5.78 -23.83
CA SER A 260 -6.53 -4.70 -24.37
C SER A 260 -6.87 -3.33 -23.79
N SER A 261 -8.03 -3.18 -23.13
CA SER A 261 -8.43 -1.97 -22.39
C SER A 261 -7.83 -1.86 -20.99
N ASP A 262 -7.27 -2.95 -20.45
CA ASP A 262 -6.83 -2.98 -19.06
C ASP A 262 -5.68 -1.99 -18.81
N LYS A 263 -5.64 -1.51 -17.56
CA LYS A 263 -4.63 -0.60 -17.02
C LYS A 263 -3.82 -1.38 -15.99
N VAL A 264 -2.60 -1.74 -16.38
CA VAL A 264 -1.73 -2.63 -15.61
C VAL A 264 -0.69 -1.78 -14.89
N VAL A 265 -0.73 -1.78 -13.56
CA VAL A 265 0.18 -1.04 -12.69
C VAL A 265 0.61 -1.97 -11.55
N PHE A 266 1.80 -2.56 -11.67
CA PHE A 266 2.34 -3.46 -10.65
C PHE A 266 3.88 -3.42 -10.60
N SER A 267 4.42 -3.89 -9.48
CA SER A 267 5.82 -4.30 -9.33
C SER A 267 5.86 -5.81 -9.09
N VAL A 268 6.76 -6.52 -9.77
CA VAL A 268 6.88 -7.97 -9.65
C VAL A 268 7.76 -8.33 -8.47
N TRP A 269 7.21 -9.13 -7.57
CA TRP A 269 8.00 -9.94 -6.63
C TRP A 269 7.85 -11.41 -7.02
N ASP A 270 8.96 -12.10 -7.22
CA ASP A 270 8.99 -13.51 -7.57
C ASP A 270 10.21 -14.15 -6.90
N ALA A 271 10.04 -15.30 -6.26
CA ALA A 271 11.12 -15.97 -5.54
C ALA A 271 11.88 -17.01 -6.38
N GLY A 272 11.45 -17.28 -7.62
CA GLY A 272 12.20 -18.10 -8.57
C GLY A 272 11.30 -18.88 -9.53
N GLY A 273 11.91 -19.41 -10.59
CA GLY A 273 11.18 -20.06 -11.67
C GLY A 273 11.71 -19.60 -13.02
N LYS A 274 11.07 -20.04 -14.10
CA LYS A 274 11.26 -19.45 -15.44
C LYS A 274 10.03 -18.61 -15.79
N ASP A 275 10.16 -17.31 -15.56
CA ASP A 275 9.01 -16.42 -15.57
C ASP A 275 8.83 -15.66 -16.89
N THR A 276 7.61 -15.19 -17.13
CA THR A 276 7.22 -14.49 -18.37
C THR A 276 6.40 -13.25 -18.04
N LEU A 277 6.78 -12.11 -18.62
CA LEU A 277 5.89 -10.95 -18.73
C LEU A 277 5.14 -11.04 -20.07
N ASP A 278 3.88 -11.46 -20.04
CA ASP A 278 3.04 -11.60 -21.22
C ASP A 278 2.14 -10.36 -21.39
N PHE A 279 2.52 -9.49 -22.32
CA PHE A 279 1.75 -8.31 -22.70
C PHE A 279 1.18 -8.40 -24.12
N SER A 280 1.03 -9.63 -24.63
CA SER A 280 0.66 -9.91 -26.02
C SER A 280 -0.71 -9.37 -26.44
N GLY A 281 -1.63 -9.17 -25.51
CA GLY A 281 -2.98 -8.66 -25.78
C GLY A 281 -3.08 -7.13 -25.91
N PHE A 282 -1.99 -6.38 -25.71
CA PHE A 282 -1.97 -4.94 -25.98
C PHE A 282 -1.60 -4.64 -27.43
N THR A 283 -2.26 -3.63 -28.00
CA THR A 283 -2.10 -3.23 -29.41
C THR A 283 -1.34 -1.91 -29.57
N GLN A 284 -0.79 -1.37 -28.49
CA GLN A 284 -0.06 -0.11 -28.47
C GLN A 284 1.43 -0.37 -28.70
N ASN A 285 1.93 0.05 -29.87
CA ASN A 285 3.35 0.33 -30.12
C ASN A 285 3.62 1.81 -29.86
#